data_AF-A0AA95HR98-F1
#
_entry.id   AF-A0AA95HR98-F1
#
_cell.length_a   1.000
_cell.length_b   1.000
_cell.length_c   1.000
_cell.angle_alpha   90.00
_cell.angle_beta   90.00
_cell.angle_gamma   90.00
#
_symmetry.space_group_name_H-M   'P 1'
#
loop_
_entity.id
_entity.type
_entity.pdbx_description
1 polymer ?
#
loop_
_entity_poly.entity_id
_entity_poly.type
_entity_poly.pdbx_seq_one_letter_code
_entity_poly.pdbx_strand_id
1 'polypeptide(L)'
;MDYKRGRKIADGTPIRTVKVYADVHADGSLKVLSWCKKQPMKVENYLLKRVAVYRIRKEMFEGGYLKPGEQYLQLRYLPGEVK
;
A
#
# COMPACT_ATOMS: atom_id res chain seq x y z
N MET A 1 2.99 -5.70 -9.67
CA MET A 1 2.31 -4.49 -9.18
C MET A 1 2.65 -4.28 -7.70
N ASP A 2 3.63 -3.51 -7.24
CA ASP A 2 4.95 -3.11 -7.76
C ASP A 2 5.95 -3.49 -6.64
N TYR A 3 6.70 -4.57 -6.84
CA TYR A 3 7.78 -5.00 -5.94
C TYR A 3 9.05 -4.58 -6.64
N LYS A 4 9.71 -3.54 -6.10
CA LYS A 4 10.97 -2.93 -6.57
C LYS A 4 11.43 -3.48 -7.92
N ARG A 5 11.08 -2.80 -9.03
CA ARG A 5 11.54 -3.09 -10.40
C ARG A 5 12.90 -3.81 -10.38
N GLY A 6 12.91 -5.15 -10.54
CA GLY A 6 14.10 -6.00 -10.49
C GLY A 6 14.17 -7.09 -9.39
N ARG A 7 13.39 -7.00 -8.30
CA ARG A 7 13.35 -8.09 -7.29
C ARG A 7 12.32 -9.14 -7.71
N LYS A 8 12.80 -10.28 -8.22
CA LYS A 8 11.97 -11.48 -8.35
C LYS A 8 11.51 -11.88 -6.94
N ILE A 9 10.21 -11.84 -6.70
CA ILE A 9 9.64 -12.55 -5.57
C ILE A 9 9.82 -14.05 -5.88
N ALA A 10 10.38 -14.80 -4.96
CA ALA A 10 10.51 -16.25 -5.12
C ALA A 10 9.12 -16.85 -5.29
N ASP A 11 9.02 -17.79 -6.23
CA ASP A 11 7.75 -18.47 -6.51
C ASP A 11 7.21 -19.12 -5.22
N GLY A 12 5.91 -18.95 -4.96
CA GLY A 12 5.27 -19.39 -3.71
C GLY A 12 5.39 -18.46 -2.49
N THR A 13 6.01 -17.28 -2.59
CA THR A 13 6.03 -16.34 -1.44
C THR A 13 4.61 -15.83 -1.14
N PRO A 14 4.10 -15.99 0.09
CA PRO A 14 2.76 -15.55 0.42
C PRO A 14 2.66 -14.02 0.33
N ILE A 15 1.70 -13.51 -0.45
CA ILE A 15 1.38 -12.08 -0.49
C ILE A 15 0.10 -11.87 0.31
N ARG A 16 0.13 -10.98 1.29
CA ARG A 16 -1.07 -10.58 2.04
C ARG A 16 -1.56 -9.23 1.57
N THR A 17 -2.88 -9.05 1.63
CA THR A 17 -3.57 -7.84 1.21
C THR A 17 -4.40 -7.31 2.37
N VAL A 18 -4.37 -6.00 2.58
CA VAL A 18 -5.17 -5.29 3.57
C VAL A 18 -5.99 -4.21 2.88
N LYS A 19 -7.29 -4.18 3.16
CA LYS A 19 -8.18 -3.13 2.68
C LYS A 19 -8.19 -1.98 3.68
N VAL A 20 -7.91 -0.77 3.21
CA VAL A 20 -7.86 0.45 4.01
C VAL A 20 -8.70 1.54 3.35
N TYR A 21 -9.21 2.45 4.16
CA TYR A 21 -9.67 3.75 3.70
C TYR A 21 -8.52 4.74 3.85
N ALA A 22 -8.19 5.45 2.78
CA ALA A 22 -7.04 6.34 2.75
C ALA A 22 -7.35 7.60 1.94
N ASP A 23 -6.76 8.72 2.36
CA ASP A 23 -6.70 9.94 1.57
C ASP A 23 -5.47 9.90 0.67
N VAL A 24 -5.66 10.04 -0.63
CA VAL A 24 -4.57 10.07 -1.61
C VAL A 24 -4.36 11.50 -2.06
N HIS A 25 -3.16 12.03 -1.82
CA HIS A 25 -2.81 13.38 -2.24
C HIS A 25 -2.33 13.40 -3.69
N ALA A 26 -2.51 14.53 -4.37
CA ALA A 26 -2.09 14.73 -5.76
C ALA A 26 -0.57 14.64 -5.96
N ASP A 27 0.23 14.80 -4.90
CA ASP A 27 1.67 14.62 -4.89
C ASP A 27 2.10 13.14 -4.77
N GLY A 28 1.14 12.22 -4.82
CA GLY A 28 1.33 10.78 -4.70
C GLY A 28 1.55 10.28 -3.27
N SER A 29 1.58 11.14 -2.25
CA SER A 29 1.49 10.66 -0.87
C SER A 29 0.09 10.12 -0.59
N LEU A 30 -0.02 9.27 0.43
CA LEU A 30 -1.30 8.83 0.93
C LEU A 30 -1.28 8.73 2.45
N LYS A 31 -2.44 8.95 3.07
CA LYS A 31 -2.64 8.84 4.50
C LYS A 31 -3.71 7.80 4.78
N VAL A 32 -3.38 6.76 5.55
CA VAL A 32 -4.37 5.79 6.00
C VAL A 32 -5.28 6.46 7.04
N LEU A 33 -6.58 6.46 6.77
CA LEU A 33 -7.62 7.01 7.64
C LEU A 33 -8.22 5.91 8.53
N SER A 34 -8.52 4.74 7.95
CA SER A 34 -9.08 3.62 8.71
C SER A 34 -8.77 2.26 8.08
N TRP A 35 -8.82 1.22 8.91
CA TRP A 35 -8.65 -0.17 8.49
C TRP A 35 -10.01 -0.84 8.35
N CYS A 36 -10.29 -1.47 7.20
CA CYS A 36 -11.58 -2.13 6.98
C CYS A 36 -11.74 -3.40 7.85
N LYS A 37 -10.62 -4.02 8.25
CA LYS A 37 -10.57 -5.17 9.16
C LYS A 37 -9.43 -4.98 10.14
N LYS A 38 -9.64 -5.34 11.40
CA LYS A 38 -8.60 -5.32 12.45
C LYS A 38 -7.38 -6.10 11.99
N GLN A 39 -6.21 -5.46 11.97
CA GLN A 39 -4.95 -6.12 11.68
C GLN A 39 -4.15 -6.32 12.96
N PRO A 40 -3.20 -7.26 12.98
CA PRO A 40 -2.23 -7.32 14.07
C PRO A 40 -1.45 -6.00 14.16
N MET A 41 -1.23 -5.48 15.36
CA MET A 41 -0.53 -4.20 15.59
C MET A 41 0.83 -4.12 14.87
N LYS A 42 1.56 -5.24 14.78
CA LYS A 42 2.83 -5.32 14.03
C LYS A 42 2.66 -5.00 12.55
N VAL A 43 1.59 -5.50 11.93
CA VAL A 43 1.27 -5.29 10.52
C VAL A 43 0.84 -3.86 10.28
N GLU A 44 0.00 -3.29 11.14
CA GLU A 44 -0.41 -1.88 11.05
C GLU A 44 0.80 -0.96 11.12
N ASN A 45 1.67 -1.15 12.12
CA ASN A 45 2.85 -0.31 12.30
C ASN A 45 3.85 -0.46 11.13
N TYR A 46 4.02 -1.67 10.60
CA TYR A 46 4.84 -1.90 9.40
C TYR A 46 4.28 -1.15 8.18
N LEU A 47 2.98 -1.29 7.92
CA LEU A 47 2.31 -0.66 6.78
C LEU A 47 2.32 0.87 6.89
N LEU A 48 2.05 1.43 8.07
CA LEU A 48 2.08 2.88 8.29
C LEU A 48 3.48 3.46 8.02
N LYS A 49 4.54 2.80 8.50
CA LYS A 49 5.93 3.22 8.22
C LYS A 49 6.24 3.17 6.72
N ARG A 50 5.74 2.16 6.00
CA ARG A 50 5.93 2.04 4.54
C ARG A 50 5.14 3.09 3.78
N VAL A 51 3.89 3.29 4.14
CA VAL A 51 2.99 4.27 3.52
C VAL A 51 3.54 5.68 3.65
N ALA A 52 4.09 6.05 4.82
CA ALA A 52 4.64 7.38 5.06
C ALA A 52 5.76 7.79 4.08
N VAL A 53 6.54 6.82 3.59
CA VAL A 53 7.63 7.05 2.63
C VAL A 53 7.26 6.67 1.20
N TYR A 54 6.14 5.98 1.01
CA TYR A 54 5.70 5.53 -0.30
C TYR A 54 5.07 6.67 -1.08
N ARG A 55 5.45 6.78 -2.35
CA ARG A 55 4.85 7.73 -3.30
C ARG A 55 4.27 6.97 -4.46
N ILE A 56 2.97 7.14 -4.67
CA ILE A 56 2.24 6.59 -5.81
C ILE A 56 2.77 7.26 -7.08
N ARG A 57 3.01 6.45 -8.12
CA ARG A 57 3.49 6.95 -9.40
C ARG A 57 2.43 7.79 -10.10
N LYS A 58 2.87 8.85 -10.78
CA LYS A 58 2.02 9.73 -11.59
C LYS A 58 1.21 8.97 -12.65
N GLU A 59 1.81 7.93 -13.22
CA GLU A 59 1.20 7.01 -14.19
C GLU A 59 -0.15 6.41 -13.70
N MET A 60 -0.27 6.16 -12.39
CA MET A 60 -1.51 5.62 -11.81
C MET A 60 -2.64 6.64 -11.81
N PHE A 61 -2.30 7.93 -11.73
CA PHE A 61 -3.25 9.03 -11.78
C PHE A 61 -3.61 9.38 -13.23
N GLU A 62 -2.62 9.45 -14.12
CA GLU A 62 -2.80 9.77 -15.54
C GLU A 62 -3.66 8.73 -16.27
N GLY A 63 -3.45 7.45 -15.95
CA GLY A 63 -4.27 6.36 -16.50
C GLY A 63 -5.69 6.27 -15.91
N GLY A 64 -6.08 7.18 -15.00
CA GLY A 64 -7.39 7.19 -14.35
C GLY A 64 -7.63 6.03 -13.38
N TYR A 65 -6.62 5.20 -13.12
CA TYR A 65 -6.69 4.07 -12.18
C TYR A 65 -6.83 4.53 -10.72
N LEU A 66 -6.33 5.72 -10.42
CA LEU A 66 -6.40 6.31 -9.10
C LEU A 66 -6.73 7.80 -9.20
N LYS A 67 -7.61 8.27 -8.32
CA LYS A 67 -7.95 9.70 -8.20
C LYS A 67 -7.45 10.23 -6.87
N PRO A 68 -7.02 11.50 -6.77
CA PRO A 68 -6.77 12.12 -5.48
C PRO A 68 -8.06 12.22 -4.65
N GLY A 69 -7.91 12.24 -3.33
CA GLY A 69 -8.98 12.28 -2.34
C GLY A 69 -9.16 10.96 -1.59
N GLU A 70 -10.21 10.91 -0.79
CA GLU A 70 -10.53 9.77 0.06
C GLU A 70 -11.10 8.59 -0.74
N GLN A 71 -10.49 7.42 -0.60
CA GLN A 71 -10.95 6.21 -1.26
C GLN A 71 -10.49 4.94 -0.56
N TYR A 72 -11.07 3.82 -0.98
CA TYR A 72 -10.62 2.50 -0.54
C TYR A 72 -9.41 2.03 -1.35
N LEU A 73 -8.36 1.63 -0.66
CA LEU A 73 -7.15 1.05 -1.25
C LEU A 73 -6.92 -0.38 -0.75
N GLN A 74 -6.24 -1.17 -1.58
CA GLN A 74 -5.72 -2.47 -1.21
C GLN A 74 -4.20 -2.41 -1.09
N LEU A 75 -3.70 -2.39 0.14
CA LEU A 75 -2.27 -2.44 0.43
C LEU A 75 -1.80 -3.89 0.39
N ARG A 76 -0.79 -4.19 -0.44
CA ARG A 76 -0.18 -5.52 -0.53
C ARG A 76 1.18 -5.51 0.14
N TYR A 77 1.45 -6.52 0.96
CA TYR A 77 2.73 -6.67 1.65
C TYR A 77 3.20 -8.12 1.68
N LEU A 78 4.51 -8.30 1.85
CA LEU A 78 5.13 -9.60 2.08
C LEU A 78 5.22 -9.82 3.60
N PRO A 79 4.60 -10.88 4.15
CA PRO A 79 4.68 -11.18 5.58
C PRO A 79 6.12 -11.36 6.06
N GLY A 80 7.01 -11.91 5.23
CA GLY A 80 8.43 -12.06 5.56
C GLY A 80 9.20 -10.75 5.73
N GLU A 81 8.63 -9.61 5.32
CA GLU A 81 9.22 -8.28 5.58
C GLU A 81 8.68 -7.61 6.85
N VAL A 82 7.63 -8.16 7.45
CA VAL A 82 7.08 -7.69 8.73
C VAL A 82 7.97 -8.25 9.83
N LYS A 83 8.95 -7.46 10.27
CA LYS A 83 9.84 -7.77 11.41
C LYS A 83 9.20 -7.37 12.73
#